data_AF-A0A7C5L217-F1
#
_entry.id   AF-A0A7C5L217-F1
#
_cell.length_a   1.000
_cell.length_b   1.000
_cell.length_c   1.000
_cell.angle_alpha   90.00
_cell.angle_beta   90.00
_cell.angle_gamma   90.00
#
_symmetry.space_group_name_H-M   'P 1'
#
loop_
_entity.id
_entity.type
_entity.pdbx_description
1 polymer ?
#
loop_
_entity_poly.entity_id
_entity_poly.type
_entity_poly.pdbx_seq_one_letter_code
_entity_poly.pdbx_strand_id
1 'polypeptide(L)'
;MRIKQGLKGFQLAERLQVSAARVSVLEKDETRGAVTLKMMERAAKAMGCRFEYRIVRENEEQTNKPRYRIVTNNDGRRGSE
;
A
#
# COMPACT_ATOMS: atom_id res chain seq x y z
N MET A 1 -0.39 -0.56 -9.06
CA MET A 1 -0.74 -0.79 -7.63
C MET A 1 -1.95 -1.70 -7.34
N ARG A 2 -3.21 -1.25 -7.52
CA ARG A 2 -4.41 -1.85 -6.88
C ARG A 2 -4.90 -3.20 -7.45
N ILE A 3 -4.58 -3.48 -8.71
CA ILE A 3 -5.03 -4.69 -9.42
C ILE A 3 -4.47 -5.95 -8.75
N LYS A 4 -3.24 -5.88 -8.22
CA LYS A 4 -2.62 -6.97 -7.46
C LYS A 4 -3.38 -7.34 -6.19
N GLN A 5 -4.16 -6.41 -5.63
CA GLN A 5 -5.02 -6.61 -4.46
C GLN A 5 -6.49 -6.89 -4.84
N GLY A 6 -6.80 -7.08 -6.13
CA GLY A 6 -8.17 -7.31 -6.61
C GLY A 6 -9.11 -6.10 -6.53
N LEU A 7 -8.57 -4.88 -6.33
CA LEU A 7 -9.39 -3.68 -6.12
C LEU A 7 -9.72 -2.95 -7.43
N LYS A 8 -11.00 -2.58 -7.57
CA LYS A 8 -11.47 -1.68 -8.64
C LYS A 8 -11.08 -0.23 -8.33
N GLY A 9 -11.03 0.62 -9.37
CA GLY A 9 -10.56 2.01 -9.24
C GLY A 9 -11.39 2.85 -8.29
N PHE A 10 -12.72 2.71 -8.36
CA PHE A 10 -13.63 3.41 -7.45
C PHE A 10 -13.47 2.93 -5.99
N GLN A 11 -13.23 1.64 -5.75
CA GLN A 11 -13.03 1.12 -4.40
C GLN A 11 -11.78 1.70 -3.75
N LEU A 12 -10.69 1.84 -4.50
CA LEU A 12 -9.50 2.53 -3.98
C LEU A 12 -9.76 4.03 -3.77
N ALA A 13 -10.53 4.66 -4.65
CA ALA A 13 -10.89 6.08 -4.55
C ALA A 13 -11.69 6.37 -3.27
N GLU A 14 -12.69 5.54 -2.98
CA GLU A 14 -13.48 5.59 -1.75
C GLU A 14 -12.61 5.42 -0.51
N ARG A 15 -11.74 4.40 -0.48
CA ARG A 15 -10.85 4.15 0.67
C ARG A 15 -9.80 5.24 0.87
N LEU A 16 -9.41 5.94 -0.20
CA LEU A 16 -8.51 7.09 -0.14
C LEU A 16 -9.23 8.42 0.10
N GLN A 17 -10.57 8.43 0.04
CA GLN A 17 -11.43 9.62 0.07
C GLN A 17 -11.02 10.67 -0.98
N VAL A 18 -10.80 10.20 -2.21
CA VAL A 18 -10.45 11.06 -3.35
C VAL A 18 -11.29 10.70 -4.57
N SER A 19 -11.24 11.52 -5.61
CA SER A 19 -11.91 11.20 -6.88
C SER A 19 -11.23 10.05 -7.63
N ALA A 20 -11.98 9.34 -8.48
CA ALA A 20 -11.43 8.31 -9.35
C ALA A 20 -10.35 8.86 -10.32
N ALA A 21 -10.48 10.12 -10.74
CA ALA A 21 -9.45 10.82 -11.49
C ALA A 21 -8.15 10.94 -10.70
N ARG A 22 -8.23 11.25 -9.39
CA ARG A 22 -7.05 11.33 -8.53
C ARG A 22 -6.36 9.98 -8.35
N VAL A 23 -7.12 8.88 -8.30
CA VAL A 23 -6.55 7.52 -8.33
C VAL A 23 -5.84 7.25 -9.66
N SER A 24 -6.42 7.64 -10.78
CA SER A 24 -5.79 7.44 -12.10
C SER A 24 -4.48 8.23 -12.23
N VAL A 25 -4.43 9.46 -11.70
CA VAL A 25 -3.20 10.25 -11.62
C VAL A 25 -2.17 9.58 -10.71
N LEU A 26 -2.58 9.10 -9.54
CA LEU A 26 -1.71 8.36 -8.62
C LEU A 26 -1.07 7.14 -9.29
N GLU A 27 -1.85 6.34 -10.03
CA GLU A 27 -1.34 5.16 -10.76
C GLU A 27 -0.36 5.54 -11.88
N LYS A 28 -0.62 6.65 -12.58
CA LYS A 28 0.30 7.19 -13.59
C LYS A 28 1.60 7.70 -12.97
N ASP A 29 1.51 8.40 -11.84
CA ASP A 29 2.67 8.93 -11.13
C ASP A 29 3.50 7.79 -10.50
N GLU A 30 2.87 6.70 -10.04
CA GLU A 30 3.57 5.49 -9.56
C GLU A 30 4.46 4.93 -10.67
N THR A 31 3.89 4.79 -11.87
CA THR A 31 4.59 4.25 -13.04
C THR A 31 5.77 5.14 -13.48
N ARG A 32 5.65 6.45 -13.28
CA ARG A 32 6.68 7.44 -13.62
C ARG A 32 7.71 7.66 -12.51
N GLY A 33 7.54 7.05 -11.34
CA GLY A 33 8.37 7.32 -10.16
C GLY A 33 8.15 8.71 -9.54
N ALA A 34 7.03 9.36 -9.84
CA ALA A 34 6.69 10.71 -9.35
C ALA A 34 5.86 10.70 -8.05
N VAL A 35 5.64 9.53 -7.45
CA VAL A 35 4.93 9.38 -6.17
C VAL A 35 5.84 9.72 -4.99
N THR A 36 5.30 10.44 -4.02
CA THR A 36 5.97 10.63 -2.74
C THR A 36 5.80 9.40 -1.85
N LEU A 37 6.73 9.20 -0.90
CA LEU A 37 6.61 8.13 0.12
C LEU A 37 5.27 8.23 0.88
N LYS A 38 4.82 9.45 1.18
CA LYS A 38 3.53 9.71 1.84
C LYS A 38 2.34 9.24 1.01
N MET A 39 2.39 9.40 -0.32
CA MET A 39 1.33 8.91 -1.21
C MET A 39 1.29 7.38 -1.21
N MET A 40 2.45 6.72 -1.27
CA MET A 40 2.53 5.27 -1.23
C MET A 40 2.08 4.69 0.11
N GLU A 41 2.43 5.33 1.23
CA GLU A 41 1.96 4.95 2.55
C GLU A 41 0.43 5.04 2.66
N ARG A 42 -0.17 6.15 2.22
CA ARG A 42 -1.63 6.32 2.23
C ARG A 42 -2.34 5.29 1.38
N ALA A 43 -1.81 5.03 0.19
CA ALA A 43 -2.39 4.04 -0.72
C ALA A 43 -2.26 2.62 -0.17
N ALA A 44 -1.12 2.27 0.44
CA ALA A 44 -0.97 0.99 1.14
C ALA A 44 -1.99 0.85 2.29
N LYS A 45 -2.14 1.86 3.15
CA LYS A 45 -3.13 1.87 4.23
C LYS A 45 -4.56 1.67 3.70
N ALA A 46 -4.93 2.38 2.63
CA ALA A 46 -6.24 2.23 1.98
C ALA A 46 -6.45 0.82 1.41
N MET A 47 -5.39 0.13 0.97
CA MET A 47 -5.48 -1.26 0.51
C MET A 47 -5.41 -2.29 1.66
N GLY A 48 -5.26 -1.86 2.91
CA GLY A 48 -4.99 -2.77 4.04
C GLY A 48 -3.59 -3.40 3.98
N CYS A 49 -2.66 -2.74 3.31
CA CYS A 49 -1.27 -3.17 3.13
C CYS A 49 -0.31 -2.31 3.94
N ARG A 50 0.92 -2.80 4.10
CA ARG A 50 2.04 -2.04 4.67
C ARG A 50 2.96 -1.58 3.55
N PHE A 51 3.33 -0.30 3.56
CA PHE A 51 4.38 0.23 2.69
C PHE A 51 5.70 0.21 3.43
N GLU A 52 6.72 -0.41 2.85
CA GLU A 52 8.08 -0.44 3.37
C GLU A 52 9.03 0.11 2.32
N TYR A 53 9.93 1.00 2.72
CA TYR A 53 10.98 1.53 1.85
C TYR A 53 12.34 1.23 2.48
N ARG A 54 13.32 0.88 1.64
CA ARG A 54 14.70 0.64 2.06
C ARG A 54 15.63 1.15 0.96
N ILE A 55 16.74 1.74 1.39
CA ILE A 55 17.88 2.06 0.52
C ILE A 55 18.86 0.89 0.66
N VAL A 56 19.27 0.30 -0.46
CA VAL A 56 20.24 -0.81 -0.53
C VAL A 56 21.46 -0.36 -1.32
N ARG A 57 22.64 -0.92 -1.04
CA ARG A 57 23.82 -0.64 -1.88
C ARG A 57 23.72 -1.43 -3.18
N GLU A 58 24.19 -0.85 -4.29
CA GLU A 58 24.08 -1.46 -5.62
C GLU A 58 24.70 -2.86 -5.71
N ASN A 59 25.74 -3.14 -4.92
CA ASN A 59 26.50 -4.39 -4.93
C ASN A 59 26.17 -5.31 -3.73
N GLU A 60 25.12 -5.01 -2.97
CA GLU A 60 24.70 -5.85 -1.85
C GLU A 60 23.78 -6.96 -2.37
N GLU A 61 24.25 -8.21 -2.31
CA GLU A 61 23.42 -9.37 -2.63
C GLU A 61 22.21 -9.41 -1.67
N GLN A 62 21.02 -9.62 -2.23
CA GLN A 62 19.77 -9.74 -1.45
C GLN A 62 19.75 -11.10 -0.71
N THR A 63 20.57 -11.23 0.34
CA THR A 63 20.78 -12.51 1.04
C THR A 63 19.64 -12.90 1.97
N ASN A 64 18.68 -12.02 2.23
CA ASN A 64 17.60 -12.30 3.17
C ASN A 64 16.24 -12.08 2.52
N LYS A 65 15.50 -13.18 2.32
CA LYS A 65 14.03 -13.14 2.28
C LYS A 65 13.58 -12.27 3.45
N PRO A 66 12.84 -11.19 3.24
CA PRO A 66 12.37 -10.40 4.36
C PRO A 66 11.53 -11.31 5.25
N ARG A 67 12.02 -11.57 6.47
CA ARG A 67 11.28 -12.30 7.51
C ARG A 67 10.12 -11.42 7.95
N TYR A 68 9.06 -11.39 7.16
CA TYR A 68 7.82 -10.74 7.56
C TYR A 68 7.08 -11.63 8.54
N ARG A 69 7.24 -11.35 9.84
CA ARG A 69 6.27 -11.79 10.85
C ARG A 69 5.07 -10.86 10.75
N ILE A 70 4.01 -11.33 10.10
CA ILE A 70 2.73 -10.62 10.10
C ILE A 70 2.15 -10.77 11.50
N VAL A 71 2.25 -9.71 12.31
CA VAL A 71 1.49 -9.61 13.57
C VAL A 71 0.15 -9.00 13.20
N THR A 72 -0.86 -9.84 12.97
CA THR A 72 -2.24 -9.35 12.91
C THR A 72 -2.66 -9.02 14.34
N ASN A 73 -2.78 -7.73 14.67
CA ASN A 73 -3.46 -7.31 15.88
C ASN A 73 -4.93 -7.70 15.73
N ASN A 74 -5.32 -8.80 16.39
CA ASN A 74 -6.69 -9.25 16.45
C ASN A 74 -7.38 -8.39 17.52
N ASP A 75 -7.77 -7.17 17.17
CA ASP A 75 -8.60 -6.33 18.03
C ASP A 75 -10.00 -6.96 18.09
N GLY A 76 -10.19 -7.80 19.09
CA GLY A 76 -11.43 -8.50 19.38
C GLY A 76 -12.57 -7.53 19.63
N ARG A 77 -13.38 -7.30 18.59
CA ARG A 77 -14.79 -6.92 18.74
C ARG A 77 -15.64 -8.20 18.75
N ARG A 78 -15.93 -8.70 19.95
CA ARG A 78 -17.17 -9.41 20.31
C ARG A 78 -17.52 -8.82 21.67
N GLY A 79 -18.50 -7.93 21.75
CA GLY A 79 -19.90 -8.24 21.49
C GLY A 79 -20.52 -8.39 22.87
N SER A 80 -21.09 -7.29 23.36
CA SER A 80 -21.99 -7.25 24.51
C SER A 80 -23.18 -8.15 24.23
N GLU A 81 -23.43 -9.11 25.13
CA GLU A 81 -24.72 -9.76 25.34
C GLU A 81 -25.27 -9.29 26.69
#